data_AF-A0A5S3U142-F1
#
_entry.id   AF-A0A5S3U142-F1
#
_cell.length_a   1.000
_cell.length_b   1.000
_cell.length_c   1.000
_cell.angle_alpha   90.00
_cell.angle_beta   90.00
_cell.angle_gamma   90.00
#
_symmetry.space_group_name_H-M   'P 1'
#
loop_
_entity.id
_entity.type
_entity.pdbx_description
1 polymer ?
#
loop_
_entity_poly.entity_id
_entity_poly.type
_entity_poly.pdbx_seq_one_letter_code
_entity_poly.pdbx_strand_id
1 'polypeptide(L)'
;VCNCHASDNEGALHPHSHLPALVQYQDGSVLAQMGNPDMRTPIAHALAFPERADAGGKPLDIAKIADLTFTKPDYARYPNLNLAIEAC
;
A
#
# COMPACT_ATOMS: atom_id res chain seq x y z
N VAL A 1 -2.67 1.06 -13.32
CA VAL A 1 -3.42 -0.24 -13.34
C VAL A 1 -4.87 0.02 -13.02
N CYS A 2 -5.14 0.67 -11.89
CA CYS A 2 -6.43 1.32 -11.67
C CYS A 2 -6.53 2.52 -12.62
N ASN A 3 -7.71 2.74 -13.21
CA ASN A 3 -7.97 3.86 -14.12
C ASN A 3 -8.16 5.16 -13.31
N CYS A 4 -7.13 5.59 -12.59
CA CYS A 4 -7.09 6.81 -11.78
C CYS A 4 -6.25 7.89 -12.46
N HIS A 5 -6.56 9.17 -12.22
CA HIS A 5 -5.74 10.28 -12.69
C HIS A 5 -4.48 10.42 -11.81
N ALA A 6 -3.42 11.01 -12.35
CA ALA A 6 -2.20 11.29 -11.58
C ALA A 6 -2.48 12.15 -10.32
N SER A 7 -3.46 13.06 -10.40
CA SER A 7 -3.93 13.87 -9.27
C SER A 7 -4.56 13.07 -8.13
N ASP A 8 -5.02 11.84 -8.41
CA ASP A 8 -5.69 10.99 -7.43
C ASP A 8 -4.69 10.11 -6.66
N ASN A 9 -3.41 10.13 -7.03
CA ASN A 9 -2.37 9.32 -6.41
C ASN A 9 -1.54 10.19 -5.45
N GLU A 10 -1.69 9.93 -4.15
CA GLU A 10 -0.86 10.57 -3.12
C GLU A 10 0.26 9.61 -2.65
N GLY A 11 1.51 10.06 -2.76
CA GLY A 11 2.65 9.34 -2.21
C GLY A 11 2.79 9.59 -0.72
N ALA A 12 2.96 8.53 0.07
CA ALA A 12 3.30 8.62 1.50
C ALA A 12 4.44 7.64 1.83
N LEU A 13 5.40 8.12 2.61
CA LEU A 13 6.46 7.30 3.18
C LEU A 13 5.93 6.66 4.48
N HIS A 14 5.87 5.33 4.48
CA HIS A 14 5.52 4.53 5.64
C HIS A 14 6.71 3.59 5.94
N PRO A 15 7.47 3.82 7.03
CA PRO A 15 8.69 3.06 7.32
C PRO A 15 8.40 1.61 7.72
N HIS A 16 7.18 1.33 8.20
CA HIS A 16 6.74 -0.02 8.51
C HIS A 16 6.12 -0.65 7.26
N SER A 17 6.65 -1.75 6.74
CA SER A 17 6.12 -2.33 5.49
C SER A 17 4.85 -3.18 5.67
N HIS A 18 4.04 -2.91 6.69
CA HIS A 18 2.80 -3.66 6.99
C HIS A 18 1.58 -3.21 6.17
N LEU A 19 1.66 -2.00 5.61
CA LEU A 19 0.63 -1.35 4.81
C LEU A 19 1.18 -1.05 3.40
N PRO A 20 1.04 -1.97 2.43
CA PRO A 20 1.58 -1.78 1.08
C PRO A 20 0.87 -0.68 0.28
N ALA A 21 -0.44 -0.46 0.48
CA ALA A 21 -1.21 0.59 -0.18
C ALA A 21 -2.55 0.89 0.52
N LEU A 22 -3.11 2.06 0.22
CA LEU A 22 -4.40 2.55 0.70
C LEU A 22 -5.28 2.93 -0.50
N VAL A 23 -6.60 2.76 -0.38
CA VAL A 23 -7.58 3.19 -1.38
C VAL A 23 -8.61 4.09 -0.71
N GLN A 24 -8.73 5.33 -1.19
CA GLN A 24 -9.76 6.28 -0.74
C GLN A 24 -10.97 6.22 -1.67
N TYR A 25 -12.16 6.18 -1.09
CA TYR A 25 -13.44 6.23 -1.80
C TYR A 25 -14.01 7.64 -1.79
N GLN A 26 -14.97 7.90 -2.69
CA GLN A 26 -15.60 9.22 -2.85
C GLN A 26 -16.38 9.68 -1.60
N ASP A 27 -16.78 8.76 -0.74
CA ASP A 27 -17.42 9.05 0.54
C ASP A 27 -16.41 9.46 1.64
N GLY A 28 -15.12 9.50 1.31
CA GLY A 28 -14.03 9.82 2.23
C GLY A 28 -13.54 8.62 3.05
N SER A 29 -14.16 7.44 2.90
CA SER A 29 -13.68 6.22 3.56
C SER A 29 -12.37 5.74 2.93
N VAL A 30 -11.53 5.11 3.75
CA VAL A 30 -10.24 4.57 3.32
C VAL A 30 -10.18 3.10 3.67
N LEU A 31 -9.88 2.26 2.67
CA LEU A 31 -9.59 0.85 2.86
C LEU A 31 -8.09 0.61 2.77
N ALA A 32 -7.60 -0.20 3.69
CA ALA A 32 -6.20 -0.56 3.82
C ALA A 32 -6.06 -2.07 3.84
N GLN A 33 -5.22 -2.62 2.96
CA GLN A 33 -4.82 -4.00 3.08
C GLN A 33 -3.60 -4.07 4.00
N MET A 34 -3.71 -4.82 5.10
CA MET A 34 -2.63 -4.99 6.09
C MET A 34 -2.15 -6.42 6.13
N GLY A 35 -0.85 -6.61 6.23
CA GLY A 35 -0.25 -7.93 6.36
C GLY A 35 1.20 -7.87 6.82
N ASN A 36 1.75 -9.04 7.12
CA ASN A 36 3.20 -9.15 7.20
C ASN A 36 3.81 -8.89 5.81
N PRO A 37 4.99 -8.25 5.71
CA PRO A 37 5.67 -7.98 4.43
C PRO A 37 6.16 -9.30 3.81
N ASP A 38 5.24 -10.01 3.17
CA ASP A 38 5.46 -11.33 2.59
C ASP A 38 4.73 -11.43 1.25
N MET A 39 5.50 -11.67 0.18
CA MET A 39 4.99 -11.74 -1.19
C MET A 39 4.08 -12.95 -1.44
N ARG A 40 4.07 -13.96 -0.56
CA ARG A 40 3.15 -15.11 -0.67
C ARG A 40 1.69 -14.66 -0.64
N THR A 41 1.36 -13.68 0.19
CA THR A 41 0.00 -13.16 0.32
C THR A 41 -0.53 -12.50 -0.96
N PRO A 42 0.14 -11.50 -1.59
CA PRO A 42 -0.33 -10.92 -2.83
C PRO A 42 -0.29 -11.91 -4.02
N ILE A 43 0.67 -12.85 -4.06
CA ILE A 43 0.71 -13.89 -5.11
C ILE A 43 -0.49 -14.83 -4.98
N ALA A 44 -0.77 -15.35 -3.78
CA ALA A 44 -1.93 -16.19 -3.53
C ALA A 44 -3.24 -15.46 -3.83
N HIS A 45 -3.33 -14.18 -3.46
CA HIS A 45 -4.50 -13.35 -3.78
C HIS A 45 -4.69 -13.20 -5.30
N ALA A 46 -3.63 -12.94 -6.06
CA ALA A 46 -3.73 -12.79 -7.50
C ALA A 46 -4.13 -14.09 -8.22
N LEU A 47 -3.65 -15.24 -7.74
CA LEU A 47 -3.94 -16.55 -8.33
C LEU A 47 -5.33 -17.10 -7.99
N ALA A 48 -5.86 -16.77 -6.81
CA ALA A 48 -7.13 -17.31 -6.31
C ALA A 48 -8.31 -16.35 -6.49
N PHE A 49 -8.09 -15.11 -6.94
CA PHE A 49 -9.14 -14.11 -7.05
C PHE A 49 -10.34 -14.62 -7.91
N PRO A 50 -11.60 -14.44 -7.45
CA PRO A 50 -12.06 -13.64 -6.31
C PRO A 50 -12.02 -14.36 -4.95
N GLU A 51 -11.71 -15.65 -4.95
CA GLU A 51 -11.61 -16.45 -3.73
C GLU A 51 -10.32 -16.15 -2.94
N ARG A 52 -10.19 -16.75 -1.77
CA ARG A 52 -9.02 -16.64 -0.90
C ARG A 52 -8.34 -18.00 -0.79
N ALA A 53 -7.09 -18.08 -1.24
CA ALA A 53 -6.23 -19.22 -0.96
C ALA A 53 -5.40 -18.99 0.30
N ASP A 54 -5.07 -20.08 1.01
CA ASP A 54 -4.10 -20.03 2.09
C ASP A 54 -2.70 -19.75 1.52
N ALA A 55 -2.07 -18.68 2.01
CA ALA A 55 -0.72 -18.27 1.62
C ALA A 55 0.38 -18.85 2.54
N GLY A 56 0.00 -19.56 3.62
CA GLY A 56 0.94 -20.16 4.58
C GLY A 56 1.74 -19.15 5.40
N GLY A 57 1.31 -17.89 5.43
CA GLY A 57 1.93 -16.80 6.20
C GLY A 57 1.46 -16.77 7.65
N LYS A 58 2.29 -16.23 8.56
CA LYS A 58 1.83 -15.94 9.92
C LYS A 58 0.77 -14.84 9.88
N PRO A 59 -0.32 -14.94 10.67
CA PRO A 59 -1.26 -13.85 10.83
C PRO A 59 -0.55 -12.58 11.32
N LEU A 60 -1.03 -11.43 10.88
CA LEU A 60 -0.56 -10.15 11.40
C LEU A 60 -1.08 -9.98 12.83
N ASP A 61 -0.17 -9.68 13.76
CA ASP A 61 -0.53 -9.38 15.15
C ASP A 61 -0.68 -7.87 15.32
N ILE A 62 -1.93 -7.40 15.19
CA ILE A 62 -2.27 -5.97 15.23
C ILE A 62 -1.87 -5.35 16.57
N ALA A 63 -1.96 -6.12 17.67
CA ALA A 63 -1.62 -5.63 19.00
C ALA A 63 -0.11 -5.39 19.17
N LYS A 64 0.73 -5.98 18.31
CA LYS A 64 2.19 -5.73 18.27
C LYS A 64 2.59 -4.60 17.35
N ILE A 65 1.66 -4.05 16.56
CA ILE A 65 1.95 -2.87 15.73
C ILE A 65 1.97 -1.67 16.66
N ALA A 66 3.17 -1.21 16.99
CA ALA A 66 3.36 -0.09 17.91
C ALA A 66 2.84 1.23 17.31
N ASP A 67 3.17 1.50 16.04
CA ASP A 67 2.88 2.77 15.40
C ASP A 67 2.58 2.61 13.90
N LEU A 68 1.63 3.42 13.42
CA LEU A 68 1.35 3.61 11.99
C LEU A 68 1.67 5.05 11.60
N THR A 69 2.90 5.30 11.18
CA THR A 69 3.39 6.64 10.82
C THR A 69 3.43 6.86 9.32
N PHE A 70 2.86 7.97 8.86
CA PHE A 70 2.91 8.38 7.46
C PHE A 70 3.59 9.74 7.37
N THR A 71 4.51 9.87 6.43
CA THR A 71 5.21 11.13 6.17
C THR A 71 5.15 11.47 4.70
N LYS A 72 5.01 12.76 4.39
CA LYS A 72 5.04 13.20 3.00
C LYS A 72 6.43 12.93 2.40
N PRO A 73 6.51 12.47 1.15
CA PRO A 73 7.78 12.30 0.48
C PRO A 73 8.48 13.65 0.31
N ASP A 74 9.77 13.66 0.61
CA ASP A 74 10.64 14.81 0.37
C ASP A 74 11.20 14.73 -1.05
N TYR A 75 10.68 15.54 -1.96
CA TYR A 75 11.11 15.57 -3.37
C TYR A 75 12.53 16.11 -3.55
N ALA A 76 13.07 16.89 -2.62
CA ALA A 76 14.47 17.31 -2.67
C ALA A 76 15.40 16.13 -2.37
N ARG A 77 14.99 15.24 -1.45
CA ARG A 77 15.72 14.02 -1.10
C ARG A 77 15.49 12.89 -2.12
N TYR A 78 14.32 12.82 -2.74
CA TYR A 78 13.92 11.78 -3.70
C TYR A 78 13.50 12.39 -5.05
N PRO A 79 14.43 12.97 -5.83
CA PRO A 79 14.11 13.71 -7.07
C PRO A 79 13.46 12.83 -8.14
N ASN A 80 13.78 11.53 -8.18
CA ASN A 80 13.20 10.60 -9.14
C ASN A 80 11.69 10.40 -8.95
N LEU A 81 11.17 10.63 -7.73
CA LEU A 81 9.73 10.55 -7.49
C LEU A 81 9.00 11.67 -8.22
N ASN A 82 9.58 12.88 -8.23
CA ASN A 82 9.00 14.01 -8.95
C ASN A 82 9.00 13.76 -10.47
N LEU A 83 10.10 13.24 -11.01
CA LEU A 83 10.19 12.87 -12.43
C LEU A 83 9.15 11.81 -12.83
N ALA A 84 8.87 10.85 -11.95
CA ALA A 84 7.84 9.83 -12.20
C ALA A 84 6.43 10.43 -12.22
N ILE A 85 6.14 11.44 -11.40
CA ILE A 85 4.85 12.13 -11.39
C ILE A 85 4.68 12.97 -12.65
N GLU A 86 5.73 13.69 -13.07
CA GLU A 86 5.72 14.53 -14.28
C GLU A 86 5.58 13.72 -15.58
N ALA A 87 5.99 12.45 -15.58
CA ALA A 87 5.92 11.57 -16.74
C ALA A 87 4.57 10.83 -16.91
N CYS A 88 3.69 10.88 -15.90
CA CYS A 88 2.37 10.25 -15.93
C CYS A 88 1.32 11.14 -16.63
#